data_AF-A0A8I0FW30-F1
#
_entry.id   AF-A0A8I0FW30-F1
#
_cell.length_a   1.000
_cell.length_b   1.000
_cell.length_c   1.000
_cell.angle_alpha   90.00
_cell.angle_beta   90.00
_cell.angle_gamma   90.00
#
_symmetry.space_group_name_H-M   'P 1'
#
loop_
_entity.id
_entity.type
_entity.pdbx_description
1 polymer ?
#
loop_
_entity_poly.entity_id
_entity_poly.type
_entity_poly.pdbx_seq_one_letter_code
_entity_poly.pdbx_strand_id
1 'polypeptide(L)' 'MNEMEPTAPVVVDCDSCLVRCPAVCGDCVVSVLLGPPDDVAFDADERAALDTLAATGLVPPLRLVVGLSDPQTHLDAG' A
#
# COMPACT_ATOMS: atom_id res chain seq x y z
N MET A 1 29.76 1.51 -27.45
CA MET A 1 29.73 2.06 -26.08
C MET A 1 28.75 3.21 -26.09
N ASN A 2 27.46 2.91 -26.04
CA ASN A 2 26.46 3.96 -25.88
C ASN A 2 26.12 3.94 -24.39
N GLU A 3 26.73 4.88 -23.69
CA GLU A 3 26.51 5.16 -22.28
C GLU A 3 25.01 5.42 -22.10
N MET A 4 24.29 4.47 -21.51
CA MET A 4 22.90 4.68 -21.12
C MET A 4 22.95 5.40 -19.77
N GLU A 5 23.11 6.73 -19.83
CA GLU A 5 22.95 7.60 -18.66
C GLU A 5 21.59 7.27 -18.03
N PRO A 6 21.52 6.81 -16.77
CA PRO A 6 20.25 6.51 -16.14
C PRO A 6 19.45 7.80 -16.07
N THR A 7 18.35 7.84 -16.83
CA THR A 7 17.30 8.85 -16.65
C THR A 7 16.88 8.79 -15.19
N ALA A 8 16.88 9.95 -14.52
CA ALA A 8 16.60 10.02 -13.09
C ALA A 8 15.34 9.20 -12.72
N PRO A 9 15.36 8.45 -11.61
CA PRO A 9 14.26 7.58 -11.25
C PRO A 9 13.00 8.40 -10.95
N VAL A 10 11.84 7.87 -11.35
CA VAL A 10 10.55 8.41 -10.93
C VAL A 10 10.37 8.12 -9.44
N VAL A 11 10.18 9.17 -8.64
CA VAL A 11 9.95 9.05 -7.19
C VAL A 11 8.47 9.22 -6.91
N VAL A 12 7.85 8.20 -6.33
CA VAL A 12 6.48 8.25 -5.83
C VAL A 12 6.52 8.39 -4.31
N ASP A 13 6.11 9.55 -3.81
CA ASP A 13 6.01 9.80 -2.36
C ASP A 13 4.55 9.67 -1.90
N CYS A 14 4.25 8.54 -1.28
CA CYS A 14 2.92 8.29 -0.73
C CYS A 14 2.66 9.09 0.56
N ASP A 15 3.69 9.58 1.27
CA ASP A 15 3.52 10.27 2.56
C ASP A 15 3.03 11.71 2.38
N SER A 16 3.44 12.40 1.31
CA SER A 16 2.95 13.76 0.97
C SER A 16 1.73 13.78 0.05
N CYS A 17 1.17 12.62 -0.30
CA CYS A 17 0.04 12.52 -1.23
C CYS A 17 -1.25 13.13 -0.62
N LEU A 18 -1.73 14.22 -1.22
CA LEU A 18 -2.89 14.99 -0.73
C LEU A 18 -4.21 14.19 -0.69
N VAL A 19 -4.30 13.13 -1.49
CA VAL A 19 -5.49 12.28 -1.63
C VAL A 19 -5.27 10.88 -1.04
N ARG A 20 -4.27 10.71 -0.17
CA ARG A 20 -3.93 9.41 0.42
C ARG A 20 -5.07 8.87 1.29
N CYS A 21 -5.94 8.06 0.69
CA CYS A 21 -6.98 7.32 1.38
C CYS A 21 -7.22 5.98 0.68
N PRO A 22 -7.80 4.97 1.36
CA PRO A 22 -7.94 3.63 0.82
C PRO A 22 -8.77 3.60 -0.47
N ALA A 23 -9.83 4.41 -0.52
CA ALA A 23 -10.72 4.52 -1.68
C ALA A 23 -9.99 5.04 -2.93
N VAL A 24 -9.03 5.96 -2.79
CA VAL A 24 -8.29 6.54 -3.92
C VAL A 24 -7.02 5.75 -4.23
N CYS A 25 -6.35 5.21 -3.20
CA CYS A 25 -5.14 4.40 -3.39
C CYS A 25 -5.44 3.05 -4.07
N GLY A 26 -6.63 2.48 -3.88
CA GLY A 26 -7.06 1.25 -4.56
C GLY A 26 -7.06 1.39 -6.08
N ASP A 27 -7.47 2.55 -6.61
CA ASP A 27 -7.51 2.90 -8.05
C ASP A 27 -6.36 3.85 -8.44
N CYS A 28 -5.24 3.81 -7.72
CA CYS A 28 -4.08 4.64 -8.04
C CYS A 28 -3.23 3.98 -9.15
N VAL A 29 -2.58 4.80 -9.98
CA VAL A 29 -1.60 4.34 -10.99
C VAL A 29 -0.49 3.46 -10.38
N VAL A 30 -0.17 3.65 -9.09
CA VAL A 30 0.81 2.82 -8.36
C VAL A 30 0.39 1.35 -8.35
N SER A 31 -0.88 1.05 -8.07
CA SER A 31 -1.42 -0.32 -8.05
C SER A 31 -1.37 -0.97 -9.44
N VAL A 32 -1.52 -0.18 -10.50
CA VAL A 32 -1.39 -0.64 -11.90
C VAL A 32 0.07 -0.93 -12.25
N LEU A 33 1.00 -0.07 -11.83
CA LEU A 33 2.42 -0.20 -12.16
C LEU A 33 3.14 -1.28 -11.36
N LEU A 34 2.78 -1.45 -10.09
CA LEU A 34 3.44 -2.39 -9.17
C LEU A 34 2.69 -3.72 -9.03
N GLY A 35 1.42 -3.78 -9.46
CA GLY A 35 0.55 -4.91 -9.19
C GLY A 35 0.05 -4.96 -7.75
N PRO A 36 -0.85 -5.90 -7.41
CA PRO A 36 -1.22 -6.13 -6.02
C PRO A 36 0.03 -6.57 -5.24
N PRO A 37 0.18 -6.14 -3.98
CA PRO A 37 1.19 -6.74 -3.12
C PRO A 37 0.94 -8.25 -3.02
N ASP A 38 2.00 -9.04 -2.88
CA ASP A 38 1.87 -10.45 -2.49
C ASP A 38 1.01 -10.58 -1.22
N ASP A 39 0.41 -11.75 -0.99
CA ASP A 39 -0.39 -12.02 0.20
C ASP A 39 0.47 -11.88 1.47
N VAL A 40 0.56 -10.66 2.00
CA VAL A 40 1.23 -10.34 3.25
C VAL A 40 0.24 -10.56 4.39
N ALA A 41 0.33 -11.73 5.00
CA ALA A 41 -0.39 -12.05 6.21
C ALA A 41 0.48 -11.73 7.44
N PHE A 42 0.04 -10.78 8.26
CA PHE A 42 0.65 -10.53 9.56
C PHE A 42 0.18 -11.56 10.57
N ASP A 43 1.09 -12.17 11.30
CA ASP A 43 0.72 -12.96 12.48
C ASP A 43 0.22 -12.06 13.63
N ALA A 44 -0.15 -12.69 14.75
CA ALA A 44 -0.71 -11.96 15.89
C ALA A 44 0.31 -11.01 16.55
N ASP A 45 1.58 -11.40 16.61
CA ASP A 45 2.64 -10.64 17.26
C ASP A 45 3.06 -9.46 16.38
N GLU A 46 3.19 -9.68 15.07
CA GLU A 46 3.44 -8.63 14.07
C GLU A 46 2.33 -7.58 14.07
N ARG A 47 1.08 -8.01 14.16
CA ARG A 47 -0.07 -7.10 14.22
C ARG A 47 -0.07 -6.26 15.48
N ALA A 48 0.22 -6.87 16.63
CA ALA A 48 0.34 -6.16 17.90
C ALA A 48 1.49 -5.13 17.89
N ALA A 49 2.61 -5.46 17.25
CA ALA A 49 3.71 -4.54 17.05
C ALA A 49 3.29 -3.33 16.20
N LEU A 50 2.64 -3.58 15.05
CA LEU A 50 2.13 -2.52 14.18
C LEU A 50 1.09 -1.63 14.88
N ASP A 51 0.20 -2.21 15.70
CA ASP A 51 -0.78 -1.46 16.49
C ASP A 51 -0.09 -0.52 17.49
N THR A 52 0.99 -0.98 18.13
CA THR A 52 1.79 -0.15 19.05
C THR A 52 2.47 1.01 18.33
N LEU A 53 3.02 0.75 17.14
CA LEU A 53 3.62 1.79 16.31
C LEU A 53 2.55 2.80 15.84
N ALA A 54 1.35 2.34 15.50
CA ALA A 54 0.25 3.21 15.10
C ALA A 54 -0.26 4.06 16.27
N ALA A 55 -0.41 3.47 17.46
CA ALA A 55 -0.84 4.17 18.67
C ALA A 55 0.13 5.28 19.10
N THR A 56 1.42 5.14 18.76
CA THR A 56 2.47 6.13 19.02
C THR A 56 2.70 7.10 17.86
N GLY A 57 2.00 6.93 16.73
CA GLY A 57 2.09 7.80 15.55
C GLY A 57 3.32 7.56 14.68
N LEU A 58 4.04 6.45 14.87
CA LEU A 58 5.20 6.08 14.06
C LEU A 58 4.80 5.51 12.69
N VAL A 59 3.61 4.93 12.60
CA VAL A 59 3.03 4.45 11.34
C VAL A 59 1.57 4.90 11.24
N PRO A 60 1.01 4.96 10.02
CA PRO A 60 -0.43 5.18 9.85
C PRO A 60 -1.27 4.11 10.56
N PRO A 61 -2.51 4.43 10.98
CA PRO A 61 -3.41 3.45 11.61
C PRO A 61 -3.60 2.22 10.75
N LEU A 62 -3.61 1.03 11.37
CA LEU A 62 -3.85 -0.23 10.69
C LEU A 62 -5.26 -0.23 10.07
N ARG A 63 -5.30 -0.28 8.73
CA ARG A 63 -6.52 -0.42 7.92
C ARG A 63 -6.52 -1.80 7.27
N LEU A 64 -6.38 -2.83 8.10
CA LEU A 64 -6.35 -4.21 7.62
C LEU A 64 -7.72 -4.54 7.04
N VAL A 65 -7.73 -4.98 5.78
CA VAL A 65 -8.91 -5.61 5.18
C VAL A 65 -8.81 -7.11 5.43
N VAL A 66 -9.91 -7.73 5.84
CA VAL A 66 -10.00 -9.18 5.81
C VAL A 66 -10.03 -9.58 4.35
N GLY A 67 -8.95 -10.20 3.88
CA GLY A 67 -8.91 -10.84 2.58
C GLY A 67 -9.95 -11.95 2.54
N LEU A 68 -11.16 -11.63 2.10
CA LEU A 68 -12.08 -12.63 1.58
C LEU A 68 -11.36 -13.19 0.36
N SER A 69 -11.19 -14.51 0.28
CA SER A 69 -10.36 -15.19 -0.73
C SER A 69 -10.87 -15.06 -2.17
N ASP A 70 -11.72 -14.07 -2.45
CA ASP A 70 -12.36 -13.79 -3.73
C ASP A 70 -11.88 -12.44 -4.29
N PRO A 71 -11.13 -12.43 -5.41
CA PRO A 71 -10.60 -11.22 -6.01
C PRO A 71 -11.66 -10.25 -6.57
N GLN A 72 -12.94 -10.62 -6.63
CA GLN A 72 -14.01 -9.77 -7.15
C GLN A 72 -14.55 -8.77 -6.11
N THR A 73 -14.37 -9.03 -4.81
CA THR A 73 -15.00 -8.23 -3.74
C THR A 73 -14.48 -6.79 -3.68
N HIS A 74 -13.27 -6.50 -4.17
CA HIS A 74 -12.75 -5.13 -4.18
C HIS A 74 -13.44 -4.21 -5.21
N LEU A 75 -14.07 -4.76 -6.26
CA LEU A 75 -14.83 -3.98 -7.25
C LEU A 75 -16.22 -3.55 -6.72
N ASP A 76 -16.77 -4.27 -5.73
CA ASP A 76 -18.15 -4.09 -5.26
C ASP A 76 -18.25 -3.24 -3.98
N ALA A 77 -17.14 -2.77 -3.42
CA ALA A 77 -17.09 -1.97 -2.18
C ALA A 77 -17.33 -0.45 -2.41
N GLY A 78 -18.16 -0.10 -3.40
CA GLY A 78 -18.54 1.28 -3.76
C GLY A 78 -19.62 1.89 -2.89
#